data_AF-A0A2P8KQL6-F1
#
_entry.id   AF-A0A2P8KQL6-F1
#
_cell.length_a   1.000
_cell.length_b   1.000
_cell.length_c   1.000
_cell.angle_alpha   90.00
_cell.angle_beta   90.00
_cell.angle_gamma   90.00
#
_symmetry.space_group_name_H-M   'P 1'
#
loop_
_entity.id
_entity.type
_entity.pdbx_description
1 polymer ?
#
loop_
_entity_poly.entity_id
_entity_poly.type
_entity_poly.pdbx_seq_one_letter_code
_entity_poly.pdbx_strand_id
1 'polypeptide(L)'
;MSDLFSLGAIRPQDLTEVRVLIGVEVVRLACGRCTEEDIDRLEDNVDAAEEAVKTGDLERRTRLNLEFHKMLARMSGNSLLMAITDGVVTITKQFVDRIGRTPTSYVMPFRRRLLKLLRARDADGAAAEMRRHLLQQQKLYLKAAANLEASGPH
;
A
#
# COMPACT_ATOMS: atom_id res chain seq x y z
N MET A 1 13.20 -19.92 1.17
CA MET A 1 11.86 -19.62 1.72
C MET A 1 10.90 -19.70 0.53
N SER A 2 10.04 -20.71 0.48
CA SER A 2 9.17 -20.97 -0.67
C SER A 2 8.25 -19.79 -0.94
N ASP A 3 8.19 -19.32 -2.18
CA ASP A 3 7.25 -18.28 -2.59
C ASP A 3 5.83 -18.85 -2.55
N LEU A 4 5.04 -18.39 -1.57
CA LEU A 4 3.65 -18.82 -1.35
C LEU A 4 2.77 -18.62 -2.59
N PHE A 5 3.10 -17.64 -3.45
CA PHE A 5 2.40 -17.45 -4.72
C PHE A 5 2.83 -18.44 -5.79
N SER A 6 4.11 -18.82 -5.83
CA SER A 6 4.62 -19.82 -6.77
C SER A 6 4.01 -21.21 -6.51
N LEU A 7 3.49 -21.46 -5.31
CA LEU A 7 2.74 -22.68 -4.98
C LEU A 7 1.22 -22.57 -5.22
N GLY A 8 0.72 -21.44 -5.75
CA GLY A 8 -0.72 -21.23 -5.95
C GLY A 8 -1.53 -21.14 -4.66
N ALA A 9 -0.88 -20.97 -3.50
CA ALA A 9 -1.53 -21.04 -2.19
C ALA A 9 -2.31 -19.77 -1.83
N ILE A 10 -2.08 -18.65 -2.52
CA ILE A 10 -2.74 -17.37 -2.26
C ILE A 10 -3.29 -16.81 -3.56
N ARG A 11 -4.61 -16.64 -3.65
CA ARG A 11 -5.23 -15.98 -4.80
C ARG A 11 -5.08 -14.46 -4.66
N PRO A 12 -4.94 -13.71 -5.77
CA PRO A 12 -4.85 -12.24 -5.72
C PRO A 12 -6.03 -11.56 -5.00
N GLN A 13 -7.20 -12.20 -5.05
CA GLN A 13 -8.41 -11.78 -4.34
C GLN A 13 -8.25 -11.88 -2.83
N ASP A 14 -7.72 -13.01 -2.33
CA ASP A 14 -7.47 -13.24 -0.90
C ASP A 14 -6.45 -12.23 -0.35
N LEU A 15 -5.37 -11.98 -1.11
CA LEU A 15 -4.40 -10.94 -0.77
C LEU A 15 -5.07 -9.56 -0.67
N THR A 16 -5.94 -9.22 -1.62
CA THR A 16 -6.62 -7.92 -1.57
C THR A 16 -7.57 -7.81 -0.40
N GLU A 17 -8.34 -8.86 -0.11
CA GLU A 17 -9.26 -8.89 1.02
C GLU A 17 -8.53 -8.58 2.33
N VAL A 18 -7.40 -9.27 2.59
CA VAL A 18 -6.57 -9.00 3.75
C VAL A 18 -5.99 -7.59 3.73
N ARG A 19 -5.49 -7.11 2.58
CA ARG A 19 -4.98 -5.73 2.45
C ARG A 19 -6.04 -4.69 2.81
N VAL A 20 -7.29 -4.89 2.39
CA VAL A 20 -8.41 -4.00 2.71
C VAL A 20 -8.74 -4.07 4.19
N LEU A 21 -8.91 -5.27 4.76
CA LEU A 21 -9.24 -5.45 6.18
C LEU A 21 -8.18 -4.80 7.08
N ILE A 22 -6.91 -5.12 6.86
CA ILE A 22 -5.79 -4.62 7.67
C ILE A 22 -5.52 -3.15 7.39
N GLY A 23 -5.40 -2.75 6.12
CA GLY A 23 -5.01 -1.39 5.75
C GLY A 23 -6.02 -0.33 6.18
N VAL A 24 -7.32 -0.64 6.08
CA VAL A 24 -8.39 0.26 6.54
C VAL A 24 -8.32 0.47 8.05
N GLU A 25 -8.17 -0.62 8.81
CA GLU A 25 -8.13 -0.52 10.27
C GLU A 25 -6.84 0.15 10.77
N VAL A 26 -5.70 -0.14 10.13
CA VAL A 26 -4.44 0.55 10.40
C VAL A 26 -4.60 2.05 10.23
N VAL A 27 -5.21 2.52 9.14
CA VAL A 27 -5.41 3.95 8.89
C VAL A 27 -6.39 4.57 9.88
N ARG A 28 -7.48 3.87 10.20
CA ARG A 28 -8.47 4.32 11.18
C ARG A 28 -7.81 4.56 12.55
N LEU A 29 -7.04 3.58 13.03
CA LEU A 29 -6.32 3.68 14.29
C LEU A 29 -5.21 4.74 14.24
N ALA A 30 -4.45 4.79 13.14
CA ALA A 30 -3.41 5.78 12.94
C ALA A 30 -3.97 7.21 13.03
N CYS A 31 -5.11 7.48 12.38
CA CYS A 31 -5.74 8.81 12.40
C CYS A 31 -6.07 9.30 13.82
N GLY A 32 -6.56 8.38 14.67
CA GLY A 32 -6.90 8.69 16.06
C GLY A 32 -5.70 8.75 17.02
N ARG A 33 -4.51 8.27 16.61
CA ARG A 33 -3.35 8.09 17.51
C ARG A 33 -2.10 8.83 17.09
N CYS A 34 -1.97 9.23 15.83
CA CYS A 34 -0.75 9.85 15.33
C CYS A 34 -0.51 11.21 15.97
N THR A 35 0.74 11.57 16.14
CA THR A 35 1.14 12.94 16.49
C THR A 35 1.22 13.81 15.23
N GLU A 36 1.31 15.13 15.39
CA GLU A 36 1.59 16.01 14.24
C GLU A 36 2.97 15.70 13.63
N GLU A 37 3.96 15.37 14.46
CA GLU A 37 5.29 14.94 14.01
C GLU A 37 5.24 13.67 13.15
N ASP A 38 4.36 12.72 13.48
CA ASP A 38 4.15 11.53 12.64
C ASP A 38 3.57 11.89 11.27
N ILE A 39 2.65 12.86 11.21
CA ILE A 39 2.04 13.31 9.97
C ILE A 39 3.07 14.06 9.12
N ASP A 40 3.90 14.92 9.73
CA ASP A 40 4.95 15.66 9.03
C ASP A 40 5.99 14.71 8.43
N ARG A 41 6.43 13.69 9.19
CA ARG A 41 7.30 12.62 8.64
C ARG A 41 6.64 11.88 7.49
N LEU A 42 5.34 11.60 7.59
CA LEU A 42 4.61 10.93 6.50
C LEU A 42 4.51 11.83 5.27
N GLU A 43 4.37 13.14 5.45
CA GLU A 43 4.41 14.13 4.36
C GLU A 43 5.77 14.15 3.67
N ASP A 44 6.88 14.17 4.42
CA ASP A 44 8.24 14.07 3.87
C ASP A 44 8.43 12.80 3.01
N ASN A 45 7.88 11.66 3.46
CA ASN A 45 7.90 10.43 2.68
C ASN A 45 7.12 10.56 1.36
N VAL A 46 5.97 11.24 1.38
CA VAL A 46 5.15 11.48 0.18
C VAL A 46 5.87 12.41 -0.80
N ASP A 47 6.50 13.48 -0.31
CA ASP A 47 7.28 14.41 -1.12
C ASP A 47 8.47 13.70 -1.80
N ALA A 48 9.21 12.90 -1.03
CA ALA A 48 10.31 12.10 -1.56
C ALA A 48 9.83 11.07 -2.60
N ALA A 49 8.62 10.54 -2.45
CA ALA A 49 8.05 9.57 -3.38
C ALA A 49 7.61 10.23 -4.70
N GLU A 50 7.06 11.45 -4.63
CA GLU A 50 6.75 12.25 -5.82
C GLU A 50 8.03 12.60 -6.59
N GLU A 51 9.11 12.95 -5.89
CA GLU A 51 10.39 13.24 -6.53
C GLU A 51 11.02 12.01 -7.20
N ALA A 52 10.94 10.85 -6.55
CA ALA A 52 11.39 9.58 -7.14
C ALA A 52 10.57 9.22 -8.40
N VAL A 53 9.28 9.58 -8.45
CA VAL A 53 8.46 9.41 -9.66
C VAL A 53 8.93 10.34 -10.79
N LYS A 54 9.22 11.61 -10.47
CA LYS A 54 9.66 12.61 -11.47
C LYS A 54 11.01 12.25 -12.09
N THR A 55 11.94 11.77 -11.26
CA THR A 55 13.31 11.41 -11.69
C THR A 55 13.42 10.00 -12.27
N GLY A 56 12.34 9.21 -12.21
CA GLY A 56 12.35 7.82 -12.71
C GLY A 56 13.10 6.83 -11.83
N ASP A 57 13.42 7.20 -10.58
CA ASP A 57 14.11 6.34 -9.62
C ASP A 57 13.15 5.30 -9.01
N LEU A 58 13.07 4.15 -9.67
CA LEU A 58 12.16 3.06 -9.31
C LEU A 58 12.52 2.40 -7.99
N GLU A 59 13.81 2.28 -7.69
CA GLU A 59 14.28 1.60 -6.48
C GLU A 59 13.91 2.44 -5.26
N ARG A 60 14.22 3.74 -5.29
CA ARG A 60 13.83 4.69 -4.25
C ARG A 60 12.32 4.75 -4.11
N ARG A 61 11.58 4.80 -5.22
CA ARG A 61 10.11 4.78 -5.21
C ARG A 61 9.55 3.54 -4.52
N THR A 62 10.13 2.37 -4.80
CA THR A 62 9.71 1.10 -4.17
C THR A 62 9.97 1.13 -2.68
N ARG A 63 11.19 1.52 -2.26
CA ARG A 63 11.57 1.66 -0.85
C ARG A 63 10.63 2.61 -0.10
N LEU A 64 10.35 3.79 -0.66
CA LEU A 64 9.45 4.78 -0.07
C LEU A 64 8.00 4.28 0.02
N ASN A 65 7.55 3.46 -0.93
CA ASN A 65 6.23 2.84 -0.87
C ASN A 65 6.11 1.82 0.26
N LEU A 66 7.12 0.98 0.46
CA LEU A 66 7.12 0.05 1.59
C LEU A 66 7.14 0.82 2.92
N GLU A 67 7.98 1.85 3.00
CA GLU A 67 8.10 2.67 4.19
C GLU A 67 6.81 3.42 4.53
N PHE A 68 6.09 3.95 3.54
CA PHE A 68 4.78 4.59 3.73
C PHE A 68 3.79 3.70 4.50
N HIS A 69 3.67 2.43 4.13
CA HIS A 69 2.78 1.49 4.82
C HIS A 69 3.28 1.15 6.23
N LYS A 70 4.60 1.04 6.43
CA LYS A 70 5.20 0.82 7.76
C LYS A 70 5.01 2.01 8.70
N MET A 71 5.03 3.23 8.17
CA MET A 71 4.77 4.46 8.94
C MET A 71 3.32 4.48 9.43
N LEU A 72 2.34 4.24 8.54
CA LEU A 72 0.93 4.13 8.93
C LEU A 72 0.71 3.04 9.99
N ALA A 73 1.36 1.89 9.85
CA ALA A 73 1.26 0.81 10.83
C ALA A 73 1.83 1.21 12.19
N ARG A 74 2.98 1.92 12.24
CA ARG A 74 3.54 2.47 13.48
C ARG A 74 2.61 3.47 14.14
N MET A 75 2.03 4.37 13.35
CA MET A 75 1.07 5.38 13.82
C MET A 75 -0.18 4.74 14.47
N SER A 76 -0.52 3.50 14.12
CA SER A 76 -1.60 2.77 14.79
C SER A 76 -1.29 2.45 16.27
N GLY A 77 -0.04 2.52 16.72
CA GLY A 77 0.36 2.18 18.09
C GLY A 77 0.12 0.72 18.48
N ASN A 78 -0.10 -0.18 17.51
CA ASN A 78 -0.34 -1.61 17.76
C ASN A 78 0.77 -2.44 17.10
N SER A 79 1.67 -2.99 17.93
CA SER A 79 2.83 -3.77 17.48
C SER A 79 2.46 -5.03 16.71
N LEU A 80 1.31 -5.65 17.00
CA LEU A 80 0.83 -6.81 16.24
C LEU A 80 0.33 -6.39 14.85
N LEU A 81 -0.38 -5.27 14.74
CA LEU A 81 -0.78 -4.72 13.43
C LEU A 81 0.44 -4.31 12.59
N MET A 82 1.52 -3.84 13.22
CA MET A 82 2.78 -3.57 12.54
C MET A 82 3.38 -4.85 11.93
N ALA A 83 3.47 -5.93 12.71
CA ALA A 83 4.00 -7.21 12.23
C ALA A 83 3.13 -7.81 11.10
N ILE A 84 1.80 -7.77 11.25
CA ILE A 84 0.87 -8.23 10.22
C ILE A 84 1.02 -7.39 8.94
N THR A 85 1.11 -6.06 9.08
CA THR A 85 1.28 -5.16 7.93
C THR A 85 2.58 -5.45 7.18
N ASP A 86 3.68 -5.70 7.89
CA ASP A 86 4.97 -6.04 7.26
C ASP A 86 4.89 -7.34 6.45
N GLY A 87 4.23 -8.37 7.00
CA GLY A 87 3.97 -9.62 6.28
C GLY A 87 3.12 -9.41 5.02
N VAL A 88 2.00 -8.68 5.14
CA VAL A 88 1.12 -8.37 4.00
C VAL A 88 1.83 -7.54 2.93
N VAL A 89 2.65 -6.57 3.33
CA VAL A 89 3.45 -5.74 2.42
C VAL A 89 4.49 -6.58 1.67
N THR A 90 5.15 -7.52 2.35
CA THR A 90 6.14 -8.43 1.76
C THR A 90 5.50 -9.33 0.70
N ILE A 91 4.37 -9.94 1.04
CA ILE A 91 3.57 -10.78 0.14
C ILE A 91 3.07 -9.94 -1.05
N THR A 92 2.59 -8.71 -0.80
CA THR A 92 2.16 -7.79 -1.87
C THR A 92 3.30 -7.46 -2.83
N LYS A 93 4.52 -7.24 -2.32
CA LYS A 93 5.69 -6.94 -3.16
C LYS A 93 6.00 -8.11 -4.10
N GLN A 94 6.06 -9.33 -3.57
CA GLN A 94 6.32 -10.55 -4.37
C GLN A 94 5.30 -10.72 -5.50
N PHE A 95 4.02 -10.49 -5.18
CA PHE A 95 2.95 -10.53 -6.17
C PHE A 95 3.12 -9.46 -7.27
N VAL A 96 3.42 -8.22 -6.88
CA VAL A 96 3.65 -7.11 -7.84
C VAL A 96 4.87 -7.37 -8.72
N ASP A 97 5.95 -7.90 -8.16
CA ASP A 97 7.16 -8.24 -8.91
C ASP A 97 6.87 -9.28 -10.01
N ARG A 98 5.91 -10.20 -9.78
CA ARG A 98 5.52 -11.23 -10.74
C ARG A 98 4.60 -10.72 -11.86
N ILE A 99 3.61 -9.88 -11.55
CA ILE A 99 2.67 -9.35 -12.56
C ILE A 99 3.25 -8.16 -13.35
N GLY A 100 4.38 -7.62 -12.93
CA GLY A 100 5.03 -6.49 -13.56
C GLY A 100 4.37 -5.14 -13.26
N ARG A 101 4.74 -4.13 -14.05
CA ARG A 101 4.36 -2.73 -13.79
C ARG A 101 2.87 -2.48 -14.03
N THR A 102 2.21 -1.90 -13.03
CA THR A 102 0.84 -1.39 -13.17
C THR A 102 0.79 0.14 -13.23
N PRO A 103 -0.24 0.74 -13.86
CA PRO A 103 -0.46 2.18 -13.81
C PRO A 103 -0.50 2.70 -12.37
N THR A 104 0.08 3.88 -12.11
CA THR A 104 0.25 4.42 -10.75
C THR A 104 -0.08 5.90 -10.60
N SER A 105 -0.70 6.50 -11.62
CA SER A 105 -1.08 7.92 -11.64
C SER A 105 -2.02 8.33 -10.49
N TYR A 106 -2.78 7.40 -9.92
CA TYR A 106 -3.70 7.65 -8.81
C TYR A 106 -3.06 7.53 -7.42
N VAL A 107 -1.81 7.05 -7.31
CA VAL A 107 -1.16 6.78 -6.02
C VAL A 107 -0.82 8.08 -5.29
N MET A 108 -0.14 9.04 -5.94
CA MET A 108 0.22 10.31 -5.30
C MET A 108 -1.01 11.15 -4.92
N PRO A 109 -2.04 11.31 -5.79
CA PRO A 109 -3.29 11.97 -5.40
C PRO A 109 -3.98 11.31 -4.19
N PHE A 110 -3.94 9.99 -4.08
CA PHE A 110 -4.44 9.27 -2.90
C PHE A 110 -3.67 9.67 -1.64
N ARG A 111 -2.33 9.61 -1.67
CA ARG A 111 -1.51 9.92 -0.49
C ARG A 111 -1.73 11.35 0.01
N ARG A 112 -1.85 12.31 -0.91
CA ARG A 112 -2.17 13.71 -0.59
C ARG A 112 -3.55 13.87 0.06
N ARG A 113 -4.57 13.16 -0.42
CA ARG A 113 -5.90 13.16 0.23
C ARG A 113 -5.84 12.51 1.60
N LEU A 114 -5.12 11.40 1.74
CA LEU A 114 -4.97 10.73 3.04
C LEU A 114 -4.30 11.64 4.07
N LEU A 115 -3.22 12.35 3.71
CA LEU A 115 -2.56 13.32 4.60
C LEU A 115 -3.53 14.40 5.10
N LYS A 116 -4.36 14.95 4.21
CA LYS A 116 -5.38 15.95 4.59
C LYS A 116 -6.37 15.38 5.61
N LEU A 117 -6.82 14.14 5.41
CA LEU A 117 -7.76 13.46 6.32
C LEU A 117 -7.11 13.15 7.67
N LEU A 118 -5.84 12.75 7.69
CA LEU A 118 -5.07 12.54 8.92
C LEU A 118 -4.89 13.84 9.70
N ARG A 119 -4.53 14.96 9.04
CA ARG A 119 -4.45 16.28 9.70
C ARG A 119 -5.80 16.75 10.24
N ALA A 120 -6.88 16.47 9.51
CA ALA A 120 -8.24 16.79 9.96
C ALA A 120 -8.78 15.83 11.04
N ARG A 121 -8.02 14.80 11.42
CA ARG A 121 -8.46 13.74 12.36
C ARG A 121 -9.74 13.03 11.91
N ASP A 122 -9.98 12.99 10.61
CA ASP A 122 -11.15 12.32 10.01
C ASP A 122 -10.83 10.83 9.79
N ALA A 123 -11.04 10.03 10.84
CA ALA A 123 -10.76 8.60 10.81
C ALA A 123 -11.63 7.84 9.80
N ASP A 124 -12.90 8.22 9.65
CA ASP A 124 -13.82 7.58 8.71
C ASP A 124 -13.50 7.93 7.26
N GLY A 125 -13.22 9.20 6.98
CA GLY A 125 -12.76 9.65 5.68
C GLY A 125 -11.43 9.00 5.29
N ALA A 126 -10.46 8.93 6.21
CA ALA A 126 -9.18 8.28 5.98
C ALA A 126 -9.34 6.77 5.68
N ALA A 127 -10.19 6.08 6.45
CA ALA A 127 -10.54 4.67 6.23
C ALA A 127 -11.19 4.45 4.86
N ALA A 128 -12.13 5.32 4.47
CA ALA A 128 -12.81 5.26 3.18
C ALA A 128 -11.84 5.53 2.01
N GLU A 129 -10.91 6.48 2.17
CA GLU A 129 -9.86 6.80 1.20
C GLU A 129 -8.93 5.60 0.97
N MET A 130 -8.48 4.95 2.05
CA MET A 130 -7.64 3.74 1.98
C MET A 130 -8.38 2.58 1.30
N ARG A 131 -9.63 2.32 1.67
CA ARG A 131 -10.46 1.29 1.02
C ARG A 131 -10.56 1.53 -0.48
N ARG A 132 -10.87 2.76 -0.90
CA ARG A 132 -11.02 3.11 -2.32
C ARG A 132 -9.71 2.90 -3.08
N HIS A 133 -8.58 3.29 -2.49
CA HIS A 133 -7.26 3.08 -3.08
C HIS A 133 -6.94 1.61 -3.31
N LEU A 134 -7.14 0.77 -2.29
CA LEU A 134 -6.81 -0.66 -2.36
C LEU A 134 -7.70 -1.41 -3.35
N LEU A 135 -9.01 -1.08 -3.41
CA LEU A 135 -9.92 -1.64 -4.42
C LEU A 135 -9.58 -1.18 -5.84
N GLN A 136 -9.14 0.07 -6.02
CA GLN A 136 -8.65 0.54 -7.31
C GLN A 136 -7.38 -0.20 -7.73
N GLN A 137 -6.45 -0.44 -6.80
CA GLN A 137 -5.25 -1.25 -7.05
C GLN A 137 -5.60 -2.68 -7.46
N GLN A 138 -6.57 -3.31 -6.79
CA GLN A 138 -7.01 -4.66 -7.11
C GLN A 138 -7.44 -4.80 -8.57
N LYS A 139 -8.25 -3.87 -9.08
CA LYS A 139 -8.70 -3.90 -10.47
C LYS A 139 -7.53 -3.92 -11.46
N LEU A 140 -6.49 -3.14 -11.17
CA LEU A 140 -5.29 -3.08 -12.01
C LEU A 140 -4.43 -4.33 -11.88
N TYR A 141 -4.31 -4.86 -10.67
CA TYR A 141 -3.57 -6.08 -10.38
C TYR A 141 -4.19 -7.29 -11.07
N LEU A 142 -5.51 -7.44 -11.00
CA LEU A 142 -6.24 -8.52 -11.68
C LEU A 142 -6.10 -8.41 -13.21
N LYS A 143 -6.15 -7.19 -13.76
CA LYS A 143 -5.92 -6.97 -15.20
C LYS A 143 -4.51 -7.37 -15.62
N ALA A 144 -3.50 -7.02 -14.83
CA ALA A 144 -2.11 -7.38 -15.12
C ALA A 144 -1.87 -8.90 -15.00
N ALA A 145 -2.44 -9.54 -13.97
CA ALA A 145 -2.37 -10.99 -13.79
C ALA A 145 -3.02 -11.75 -14.97
N ALA A 146 -4.21 -11.34 -15.40
CA ALA A 146 -4.88 -11.95 -16.56
C ALA A 146 -4.06 -11.82 -17.86
N ASN A 147 -3.41 -10.67 -18.06
CA ASN A 147 -2.53 -10.47 -19.22
C ASN A 147 -1.29 -11.38 -19.18
N LEU A 148 -0.73 -11.63 -17.99
CA LEU A 148 0.39 -12.55 -17.82
C LEU A 148 -0.01 -13.98 -18.17
N GLU A 149 -1.16 -14.44 -17.68
CA GLU A 149 -1.69 -15.78 -17.99
C GLU A 149 -1.96 -15.97 -19.49
N ALA A 150 -2.52 -14.94 -20.14
CA ALA A 150 -2.79 -14.95 -21.58
C ALA A 150 -1.51 -14.95 -22.45
N SER A 151 -0.37 -14.49 -21.91
CA SER A 151 0.90 -14.41 -22.64
C SER A 151 1.68 -15.74 -22.68
N GLY A 152 1.23 -16.77 -21.96
CA GLY A 152 1.87 -18.10 -21.90
C GLY A 152 3.20 -18.10 -21.11
N PRO A 153 3.69 -19.28 -20.68
CA PRO A 153 5.00 -19.39 -20.04
C PRO A 153 6.09 -19.11 -21.09
N HIS A 154 6.97 -18.15 -20.79
CA HIS A 154 8.26 -18.01 -21.46
C HIS A 154 9.18 -19.17 -21.10
#